data_AF-A0A4Q4XQQ1-F1
#
_entry.id   AF-A0A4Q4XQQ1-F1
#
_cell.length_a   1.000
_cell.length_b   1.000
_cell.length_c   1.000
_cell.angle_alpha   90.00
_cell.angle_beta   90.00
_cell.angle_gamma   90.00
#
_symmetry.space_group_name_H-M   'P 1'
#
loop_
_entity.id
_entity.type
_entity.pdbx_description
1 polymer ?
#
loop_
_entity_poly.entity_id
_entity_poly.type
_entity_poly.pdbx_seq_one_letter_code
_entity_poly.pdbx_strand_id
1 'polypeptide(L)'
;MFQLGAALSLSIGQTIFLTQLKASAQVLTPSIPYDVLINAGAYNLRRLAESEELYDLLRQVYKNALHATYIFLIVAAGMALLTTLVIEHKNIKKIGKEREQARAKA
;
A
#
# COMPACT_ATOMS: atom_id res chain seq x y z
N MET A 1 -1.84 -19.89 -5.72
CA MET A 1 -3.16 -19.33 -5.33
C MET A 1 -2.92 -18.20 -4.33
N PHE A 2 -2.57 -17.00 -4.80
CA PHE A 2 -2.33 -15.80 -3.97
C PHE A 2 -2.95 -14.52 -4.59
N GLN A 3 -3.85 -14.68 -5.56
CA GLN A 3 -4.40 -13.55 -6.32
C GLN A 3 -5.24 -12.61 -5.45
N LEU A 4 -6.03 -13.12 -4.50
CA LEU A 4 -6.88 -12.27 -3.67
C LEU A 4 -6.07 -11.32 -2.79
N GLY A 5 -5.05 -11.84 -2.10
CA GLY A 5 -4.18 -11.03 -1.24
C GLY A 5 -3.40 -9.98 -2.03
N ALA A 6 -2.86 -10.37 -3.19
CA ALA A 6 -2.13 -9.46 -4.08
C ALA A 6 -3.04 -8.38 -4.70
N ALA A 7 -4.25 -8.75 -5.15
CA ALA A 7 -5.21 -7.80 -5.71
C ALA A 7 -5.73 -6.82 -4.64
N LEU A 8 -6.00 -7.31 -3.42
CA LEU A 8 -6.44 -6.49 -2.31
C LEU A 8 -5.35 -5.52 -1.86
N SER A 9 -4.11 -5.98 -1.70
CA SER A 9 -3.00 -5.12 -1.31
C SER A 9 -2.70 -4.05 -2.35
N LEU A 10 -2.74 -4.42 -3.64
CA LEU A 10 -2.58 -3.47 -4.75
C LEU A 10 -3.68 -2.41 -4.74
N SER A 11 -4.94 -2.81 -4.58
CA SER A 11 -6.08 -1.89 -4.57
C SER A 11 -6.01 -0.89 -3.42
N ILE A 12 -5.64 -1.35 -2.22
CA ILE A 12 -5.48 -0.48 -1.05
C ILE A 12 -4.28 0.47 -1.25
N GLY A 13 -3.12 -0.07 -1.65
CA GLY A 13 -1.92 0.71 -1.87
C GLY A 13 -2.11 1.80 -2.94
N GLN A 14 -2.75 1.45 -4.06
CA GLN A 14 -3.09 2.40 -5.11
C GLN A 14 -4.05 3.48 -4.60
N THR A 15 -5.08 3.12 -3.83
CA THR A 15 -6.04 4.09 -3.29
C THR A 15 -5.35 5.11 -2.36
N ILE A 16 -4.50 4.63 -1.44
CA ILE A 16 -3.72 5.49 -0.52
C ILE A 16 -2.79 6.40 -1.32
N PHE A 17 -2.04 5.82 -2.26
CA PHE A 17 -1.10 6.56 -3.10
C PHE A 17 -1.80 7.68 -3.88
N LEU A 18 -2.89 7.37 -4.59
CA LEU A 18 -3.60 8.35 -5.42
C LEU A 18 -4.23 9.47 -4.59
N THR A 19 -4.82 9.13 -3.45
CA THR A 19 -5.41 10.11 -2.53
C THR A 19 -4.35 11.05 -1.98
N GLN A 20 -3.21 10.51 -1.53
CA GLN A 20 -2.12 11.32 -0.97
C GLN A 20 -1.40 12.12 -2.05
N LEU A 21 -1.25 11.59 -3.26
CA LEU A 21 -0.69 12.30 -4.41
C LEU A 21 -1.56 13.50 -4.76
N LYS A 22 -2.88 13.32 -4.82
CA LYS A 22 -3.83 14.41 -5.08
C LYS A 22 -3.77 15.49 -4.01
N ALA A 23 -3.81 15.09 -2.74
CA ALA A 23 -3.72 16.02 -1.62
C ALA A 23 -2.41 16.81 -1.61
N SER A 24 -1.28 16.15 -1.84
CA SER A 24 0.04 16.79 -1.85
C SER A 24 0.21 17.71 -3.08
N ALA A 25 -0.30 17.31 -4.24
CA ALA A 25 -0.26 18.11 -5.46
C ALA A 25 -1.06 19.40 -5.32
N GLN A 26 -2.24 19.35 -4.70
CA GLN A 26 -3.06 20.54 -4.45
C GLN A 26 -2.36 21.57 -3.54
N VAL A 27 -1.48 21.12 -2.65
CA VAL A 27 -0.76 21.99 -1.71
C VAL A 27 0.54 22.54 -2.32
N LEU A 28 1.34 21.68 -2.94
CA LEU A 28 2.70 22.02 -3.38
C LEU A 28 2.77 22.48 -4.84
N THR A 29 1.87 22.00 -5.69
CA THR A 29 1.88 22.29 -7.13
C THR A 29 0.45 22.58 -7.65
N PRO A 30 -0.27 23.57 -7.09
CA PRO A 30 -1.66 23.85 -7.47
C PRO A 30 -1.82 24.32 -8.92
N SER A 31 -0.74 24.79 -9.55
CA SER A 31 -0.70 25.21 -10.94
C SER A 31 -0.74 24.04 -11.94
N ILE A 32 -0.38 22.83 -11.53
CA ILE A 32 -0.36 21.64 -12.38
C ILE A 32 -1.65 20.83 -12.16
N PRO A 33 -2.45 20.59 -13.21
CA PRO A 33 -3.63 19.74 -13.09
C PRO A 33 -3.25 18.32 -12.66
N TYR A 34 -3.98 17.77 -11.70
CA TYR A 34 -3.73 16.42 -11.15
C TYR A 34 -3.71 15.33 -12.24
N ASP A 35 -4.61 15.40 -13.21
CA ASP A 35 -4.69 14.43 -14.31
C ASP A 35 -3.43 14.44 -15.19
N VAL A 36 -2.77 15.59 -15.34
CA VAL A 36 -1.52 15.66 -16.09
C VAL A 36 -0.38 15.06 -15.27
N LEU A 37 -0.36 15.34 -13.96
CA LEU A 37 0.64 14.83 -13.03
C LEU A 37 0.64 13.30 -12.92
N ILE A 38 -0.55 12.69 -12.84
CA ILE A 38 -0.70 11.25 -12.75
C ILE A 38 -0.37 10.55 -14.07
N ASN A 39 -0.79 11.11 -15.21
CA ASN A 39 -0.54 10.53 -16.53
C ASN A 39 0.94 10.58 -16.93
N ALA A 40 1.67 11.62 -16.50
CA ALA A 40 3.10 11.68 -16.73
C ALA A 40 3.89 10.64 -15.93
N GLY A 41 3.42 10.33 -14.72
CA GLY A 41 4.10 9.42 -13.80
C GLY A 41 5.41 9.99 -13.23
N ALA A 42 6.04 9.22 -12.34
CA ALA A 42 7.27 9.63 -11.67
C ALA A 42 8.47 9.84 -12.62
N TYR A 43 8.50 9.11 -13.75
CA TYR A 43 9.61 9.18 -14.71
C TYR A 43 9.62 10.47 -15.54
N ASN A 44 8.45 11.02 -15.87
CA ASN A 44 8.34 12.21 -16.74
C ASN A 44 8.13 13.51 -15.97
N LEU A 45 8.36 13.53 -14.65
CA LEU A 45 8.25 14.75 -13.83
C LEU A 45 9.14 15.88 -14.36
N ARG A 46 10.32 15.54 -14.85
CA ARG A 46 11.25 16.52 -15.43
C ARG A 46 10.69 17.20 -16.69
N ARG A 47 9.82 16.51 -17.44
CA ARG A 47 9.17 17.06 -18.64
C ARG A 47 8.01 18.00 -18.29
N LEU A 48 7.46 17.86 -17.08
CA LEU A 48 6.43 18.74 -16.53
C LEU A 48 7.00 19.96 -15.82
N ALA A 49 8.25 19.86 -15.37
CA ALA A 49 8.92 20.93 -14.67
C ALA A 49 9.55 21.91 -15.65
N GLU A 50 9.01 23.12 -15.71
CA GLU A 50 9.59 24.23 -16.47
C GLU A 50 10.77 24.88 -15.72
N SER A 51 10.90 24.61 -14.41
CA SER A 51 11.99 25.09 -13.55
C SER A 51 12.48 24.00 -12.60
N GLU A 52 13.72 24.12 -12.10
CA GLU A 52 14.27 23.21 -11.08
C GLU A 52 13.47 23.25 -9.77
N GLU A 53 12.99 24.42 -9.37
CA GLU A 53 12.16 24.56 -8.16
C GLU A 53 10.85 23.78 -8.29
N LEU A 54 10.19 23.87 -9.44
CA LEU A 54 8.97 23.12 -9.72
C LEU A 54 9.24 21.61 -9.78
N TYR A 55 10.39 21.21 -10.31
CA TYR A 55 10.82 19.82 -10.32
C TYR A 55 10.98 19.25 -8.90
N ASP A 56 11.59 20.00 -8.00
CA ASP A 56 11.76 19.58 -6.60
C ASP A 56 10.42 19.49 -5.86
N LEU A 57 9.49 20.42 -6.10
CA LEU A 57 8.14 20.35 -5.56
C LEU A 57 7.39 19.12 -6.07
N LEU A 58 7.44 18.85 -7.38
CA LEU A 58 6.85 17.66 -7.99
C LEU A 58 7.42 16.35 -7.41
N ARG A 59 8.73 16.31 -7.18
CA ARG A 59 9.40 15.18 -6.54
C ARG A 59 8.95 15.02 -5.08
N GLN A 60 8.77 16.13 -4.36
CA GLN A 60 8.27 16.12 -2.98
C GLN A 60 6.83 15.62 -2.90
N VAL A 61 5.96 16.02 -3.84
CA VAL A 61 4.58 15.51 -3.97
C VAL A 61 4.57 13.99 -4.10
N TYR A 62 5.36 13.42 -5.01
CA TYR A 62 5.47 11.97 -5.19
C TYR A 62 6.06 11.27 -3.97
N LYS A 63 7.10 11.86 -3.35
CA LYS A 63 7.73 11.32 -2.15
C LYS A 63 6.73 11.22 -1.00
N ASN A 64 5.88 12.24 -0.80
CA ASN A 64 4.87 12.25 0.24
C ASN A 64 3.82 11.14 0.02
N ALA A 65 3.38 10.95 -1.23
CA ALA A 65 2.45 9.89 -1.59
C ALA A 65 3.04 8.49 -1.35
N LEU A 66 4.30 8.28 -1.73
CA LEU A 66 5.02 7.02 -1.47
C LEU A 66 5.20 6.79 0.03
N HIS A 67 5.57 7.82 0.78
CA HIS A 67 5.80 7.70 2.22
C HIS A 67 4.55 7.22 2.96
N ALA A 68 3.38 7.80 2.67
CA ALA A 68 2.11 7.35 3.24
C ALA A 68 1.78 5.90 2.86
N THR A 69 2.03 5.53 1.61
CA THR A 69 1.79 4.16 1.11
C THR A 69 2.71 3.13 1.80
N TYR A 70 3.98 3.49 2.03
CA TYR A 70 4.93 2.61 2.71
C TYR A 70 4.63 2.45 4.20
N ILE A 71 4.17 3.49 4.89
CA ILE A 71 3.73 3.36 6.29
C ILE A 71 2.66 2.28 6.40
N PHE A 72 1.67 2.29 5.51
CA PHE A 72 0.63 1.27 5.49
C PHE A 72 1.21 -0.15 5.31
N LEU A 73 2.12 -0.33 4.35
CA LEU A 73 2.78 -1.62 4.11
C LEU A 73 3.56 -2.12 5.32
N ILE A 74 4.28 -1.24 6.02
CA ILE A 74 5.03 -1.57 7.24
C ILE A 74 4.09 -2.04 8.34
N VAL A 75 2.98 -1.32 8.56
CA VAL A 75 1.97 -1.68 9.56
C VAL A 75 1.32 -3.03 9.22
N ALA A 76 0.95 -3.24 7.95
CA ALA A 76 0.37 -4.50 7.48
C ALA A 76 1.35 -5.68 7.66
N ALA A 77 2.63 -5.49 7.37
CA ALA A 77 3.67 -6.49 7.59
C ALA A 77 3.85 -6.79 9.09
N GLY A 78 3.84 -5.77 9.95
CA GLY A 78 3.88 -5.93 11.41
C GLY A 78 2.69 -6.75 11.93
N MET A 79 1.48 -6.46 11.44
CA MET A 79 0.30 -7.26 11.78
C MET A 79 0.40 -8.72 11.29
N ALA A 80 0.95 -8.94 10.09
CA ALA A 80 1.19 -10.28 9.57
C ALA A 80 2.16 -11.09 10.45
N LEU A 81 3.22 -10.44 10.96
CA LEU A 81 4.14 -11.08 11.91
C LEU A 81 3.45 -11.43 13.23
N LEU A 82 2.69 -10.50 13.82
CA LEU A 82 1.97 -10.75 15.07
C LEU A 82 0.95 -11.88 14.93
N THR A 83 0.17 -11.89 13.86
CA THR A 83 -0.82 -12.94 13.60
C THR A 83 -0.15 -14.29 13.39
N THR A 84 0.99 -14.34 12.71
CA THR A 84 1.78 -15.58 12.54
C THR A 84 2.21 -16.14 13.90
N LEU A 85 2.76 -15.30 14.78
CA LEU A 85 3.16 -15.71 16.12
C LEU A 85 1.98 -16.26 16.95
N VAL A 86 0.82 -15.60 16.91
CA VAL A 86 -0.39 -16.04 17.64
C VAL A 86 -0.94 -17.36 17.09
N ILE A 87 -0.92 -17.51 15.76
CA ILE A 87 -1.41 -18.71 15.09
C ILE A 87 -0.50 -19.91 15.39
N GLU A 88 0.82 -19.72 15.46
CA GLU A 88 1.78 -20.76 15.83
C GLU A 88 1.53 -21.32 17.24
N HIS A 89 1.15 -20.47 18.19
CA HIS A 89 0.81 -20.88 19.56
C HIS A 89 -0.51 -21.67 19.65
N LYS A 90 -1.43 -21.49 18.70
CA LYS A 90 -2.57 -22.40 18.56
C LYS A 90 -2.08 -23.62 17.81
N ASN A 91 -1.92 -24.74 18.51
CA ASN A 91 -1.55 -26.01 17.89
C ASN A 91 -2.70 -26.49 16.98
N ILE A 92 -2.79 -25.93 15.78
CA ILE A 92 -3.82 -26.22 14.76
C ILE A 92 -3.83 -27.71 14.44
N LYS A 93 -2.68 -28.38 14.58
CA LYS A 93 -2.55 -29.83 14.42
C LYS A 93 -3.27 -30.60 15.53
N LYS A 94 -3.24 -30.11 16.77
CA LYS A 94 -4.00 -30.68 17.90
C LYS A 94 -5.51 -30.48 17.71
N ILE A 95 -5.94 -29.27 17.37
CA ILE A 95 -7.36 -28.95 17.14
C ILE A 95 -7.89 -29.71 15.91
N GLY A 96 -7.07 -29.87 14.86
CA GLY A 96 -7.41 -30.65 13.67
C GLY A 96 -7.63 -32.13 14.01
N LYS A 97 -6.73 -32.73 14.78
CA LYS A 97 -6.88 -34.12 15.26
C LYS A 97 -8.11 -34.30 16.16
N GLU A 98 -8.39 -33.36 17.06
CA GLU A 98 -9.57 -33.40 17.93
C GLU A 98 -10.88 -33.35 17.11
N ARG A 99 -10.93 -32.53 16.05
CA ARG A 99 -12.09 -32.45 15.14
C ARG A 99 -12.27 -33.72 14.31
N GLU A 100 -11.19 -34.35 13.88
CA GLU A 100 -11.21 -35.59 13.11
C GLU A 100 -11.68 -36.77 13.99
N GLN A 101 -11.21 -36.84 15.24
CA GLN A 101 -11.67 -37.82 16.23
C GLN A 101 -13.13 -37.63 16.65
N ALA A 102 -13.60 -36.38 16.76
CA ALA A 102 -15.00 -36.10 17.05
C ALA A 102 -15.93 -36.51 15.89
N ARG A 103 -15.49 -36.37 14.64
CA ARG A 103 -16.22 -36.86 13.45
C ARG A 103 -16.21 -38.38 13.32
N ALA A 104 -15.15 -39.05 13.74
CA ALA A 104 -15.06 -40.52 13.70
C ALA A 104 -15.88 -41.21 14.82
N LYS A 105 -16.29 -40.46 15.85
CA LYS A 105 -17.13 -40.94 16.96
C LYS A 105 -18.62 -40.59 16.82
N ALA A 106 -19.00 -39.83 15.81
CA ALA A 106 -20.38 -39.50 15.45
C ALA A 106 -20.86 -40.43 14.33
#